data_AF-E2CHE0-F1
#
_entry.id   AF-E2CHE0-F1
#
_cell.length_a   1.000
_cell.length_b   1.000
_cell.length_c   1.000
_cell.angle_alpha   90.00
_cell.angle_beta   90.00
_cell.angle_gamma   90.00
#
_symmetry.space_group_name_H-M   'P 1'
#
loop_
_entity.id
_entity.type
_entity.pdbx_description
1 polymer ?
#
loop_
_entity_poly.entity_id
_entity_poly.type
_entity_poly.pdbx_seq_one_letter_code
_entity_poly.pdbx_strand_id
1 'polypeptide(L)'
;MSLPRITAGFCAVSLALAVPATGQDYERPPVQTAAAILHGKEVGPGYLVESKVHSEGFLRVFEVQTVQGIERVVGDGLLKLRLSEVKALTALDGLKADQSFLEGLKEAAKRPADFVKSTVEDPIGTAKSTVTGVGRVFGRLAQGVENTVTGKGGSPEDLAKAVTGTDRTRRELAVEIGVDPYTTYAPLSAKLTETASVTTIGKWTVTAITALIPGGAISSFVGTAESLRTLIVDSTPSELHERAAPALRHAGANEGDISGFLSNRNYTPTERIVFAYRLQAIANVKGRELLVAQAAAAQTREDAYIQLRRIVLTETYNRTEAQLSQFRMVAGFPVALRFDGGAALVVPLDMIAWTETTAKVMSGLHTGLTGQPFPPKTVDFLSTGTVTDLAGQNMVSFGWTVMSEYPMPPGPIH
;
A
#
# COMPACT_ATOMS: atom_id res chain seq x y z
N MET A 1 10.40 -17.98 -97.66
CA MET A 1 9.99 -18.74 -96.46
C MET A 1 11.02 -18.46 -95.38
N SER A 2 10.66 -17.58 -94.45
CA SER A 2 11.54 -16.96 -93.45
C SER A 2 11.20 -17.49 -92.06
N LEU A 3 12.20 -18.03 -91.36
CA LEU A 3 12.09 -18.57 -89.99
C LEU A 3 11.86 -17.47 -88.95
N PRO A 4 11.09 -17.73 -87.87
CA PRO A 4 10.84 -16.75 -86.81
C PRO A 4 11.96 -16.74 -85.76
N ARG A 5 12.27 -15.54 -85.28
CA ARG A 5 13.20 -15.25 -84.17
C ARG A 5 12.54 -15.63 -82.83
N ILE A 6 13.25 -16.39 -82.00
CA ILE A 6 12.88 -16.69 -80.61
C ILE A 6 13.54 -15.65 -79.72
N THR A 7 12.72 -14.86 -79.01
CA THR A 7 13.17 -13.90 -78.00
C THR A 7 13.17 -14.57 -76.64
N ALA A 8 14.34 -14.78 -76.03
CA ALA A 8 14.47 -15.31 -74.68
C ALA A 8 14.25 -14.18 -73.65
N GLY A 9 13.19 -14.30 -72.85
CA GLY A 9 12.90 -13.40 -71.74
C GLY A 9 13.69 -13.81 -70.49
N PHE A 10 14.55 -12.92 -70.00
CA PHE A 10 15.23 -13.05 -68.71
C PHE A 10 14.21 -12.81 -67.58
N CYS A 11 13.88 -13.84 -66.81
CA CYS A 11 13.09 -13.71 -65.58
C CYS A 11 14.06 -13.38 -64.44
N ALA A 12 14.08 -12.12 -64.01
CA ALA A 12 14.82 -11.70 -62.82
C ALA A 12 14.09 -12.22 -61.57
N VAL A 13 14.66 -13.23 -60.92
CA VAL A 13 14.21 -13.70 -59.60
C VAL A 13 14.72 -12.72 -58.56
N SER A 14 13.84 -11.83 -58.11
CA SER A 14 14.10 -10.96 -56.96
C SER A 14 14.10 -11.81 -55.69
N LEU A 15 15.28 -12.08 -55.15
CA LEU A 15 15.44 -12.67 -53.81
C LEU A 15 14.99 -11.62 -52.78
N ALA A 16 13.74 -11.69 -52.34
CA ALA A 16 13.27 -10.89 -51.22
C ALA A 16 13.91 -11.46 -49.93
N LEU A 17 14.93 -10.76 -49.42
CA LEU A 17 15.39 -10.98 -48.06
C LEU A 17 14.23 -10.65 -47.12
N ALA A 18 13.64 -11.67 -46.50
CA ALA A 18 12.73 -11.47 -45.39
C ALA A 18 13.54 -10.87 -44.23
N VAL A 19 13.44 -9.56 -44.07
CA VAL A 19 13.87 -8.88 -42.85
C VAL A 19 12.97 -9.44 -41.74
N PRO A 20 13.49 -10.08 -40.68
CA PRO A 20 12.66 -10.47 -39.56
C PRO A 20 12.09 -9.18 -38.97
N ALA A 21 10.77 -9.03 -39.02
CA ALA A 21 10.08 -7.99 -38.30
C ALA A 21 10.23 -8.30 -36.80
N THR A 22 11.30 -7.81 -36.16
CA THR A 22 11.39 -7.78 -34.70
C THR A 22 10.55 -6.62 -34.19
N GLY A 23 9.22 -6.71 -34.35
CA GLY A 23 8.31 -5.95 -33.52
C GLY A 23 8.30 -6.63 -32.16
N GLN A 24 8.71 -5.96 -31.09
CA GLN A 24 8.34 -6.43 -29.75
C GLN A 24 6.81 -6.35 -29.68
N ASP A 25 6.15 -7.50 -29.60
CA ASP A 25 4.73 -7.54 -29.32
C ASP A 25 4.52 -6.99 -27.91
N TYR A 26 3.80 -5.88 -27.81
CA TYR A 26 3.35 -5.32 -26.54
C TYR A 26 1.88 -5.64 -26.34
N GLU A 27 1.49 -5.83 -25.08
CA GLU A 27 0.10 -6.03 -24.72
C GLU A 27 -0.48 -4.84 -23.95
N ARG A 28 -1.80 -4.76 -23.91
CA ARG A 28 -2.52 -3.90 -22.99
C ARG A 28 -2.79 -4.67 -21.70
N PRO A 29 -2.66 -4.05 -20.52
CA PRO A 29 -3.04 -4.70 -19.28
C PRO A 29 -4.50 -5.19 -19.36
N PRO A 30 -4.80 -6.49 -19.13
CA PRO A 30 -6.16 -6.98 -19.06
C PRO A 30 -6.97 -6.23 -18.00
N VAL A 31 -8.25 -5.98 -18.32
CA VAL A 31 -9.24 -5.55 -17.34
C VAL A 31 -9.60 -6.75 -16.46
N GLN A 32 -9.56 -6.56 -15.15
CA GLN A 32 -9.88 -7.59 -14.17
C GLN A 32 -11.19 -7.27 -13.45
N THR A 33 -11.75 -8.24 -12.72
CA THR A 33 -12.91 -8.02 -11.87
C THR A 33 -12.50 -7.90 -10.41
N ALA A 34 -13.14 -6.98 -9.67
CA ALA A 34 -12.91 -6.84 -8.23
C ALA A 34 -13.21 -8.14 -7.48
N ALA A 35 -14.25 -8.89 -7.90
CA ALA A 35 -14.59 -10.19 -7.31
C ALA A 35 -13.47 -11.23 -7.44
N ALA A 36 -12.76 -11.26 -8.56
CA ALA A 36 -11.62 -12.16 -8.75
C ALA A 36 -10.43 -11.76 -7.86
N ILE A 37 -10.12 -10.46 -7.80
CA ILE A 37 -8.99 -9.93 -7.01
C ILE A 37 -9.25 -10.04 -5.50
N LEU A 38 -10.49 -9.79 -5.07
CA LEU A 38 -10.88 -9.77 -3.66
C LEU A 38 -11.49 -11.09 -3.18
N HIS A 39 -11.53 -12.10 -4.04
CA HIS A 39 -12.10 -13.43 -3.75
C HIS A 39 -13.54 -13.34 -3.18
N GLY A 40 -14.41 -12.56 -3.83
CA GLY A 40 -15.79 -12.36 -3.42
C GLY A 40 -16.01 -11.37 -2.25
N LYS A 41 -14.98 -10.59 -1.88
CA LYS A 41 -15.03 -9.59 -0.79
C LYS A 41 -15.10 -8.14 -1.27
N GLU A 42 -15.53 -7.94 -2.52
CA GLU A 42 -15.75 -6.63 -3.15
C GLU A 42 -16.90 -5.85 -2.51
N VAL A 43 -17.82 -6.52 -1.82
CA VAL A 43 -18.84 -5.90 -0.97
C VAL A 43 -18.52 -6.18 0.49
N GLY A 44 -18.62 -5.17 1.35
CA GLY A 44 -18.48 -5.37 2.78
C GLY A 44 -19.04 -4.23 3.63
N PRO A 45 -18.85 -4.27 4.95
CA PRO A 45 -19.38 -3.27 5.86
C PRO A 45 -18.85 -1.87 5.52
N GLY A 46 -19.74 -1.01 4.98
CA GLY A 46 -19.45 0.38 4.65
C GLY A 46 -18.81 0.61 3.27
N TYR A 47 -18.61 -0.42 2.45
CA TYR A 47 -18.02 -0.26 1.12
C TYR A 47 -18.58 -1.19 0.04
N LEU A 48 -18.46 -0.73 -1.20
CA LEU A 48 -18.56 -1.49 -2.43
C LEU A 48 -17.38 -1.14 -3.32
N VAL A 49 -16.65 -2.13 -3.82
CA VAL A 49 -15.60 -1.95 -4.83
C VAL A 49 -16.21 -2.18 -6.21
N GLU A 50 -16.03 -1.22 -7.11
CA GLU A 50 -16.54 -1.29 -8.47
C GLU A 50 -16.04 -2.54 -9.21
N SER A 51 -16.93 -3.13 -10.02
CA SER A 51 -16.64 -4.44 -10.59
C SER A 51 -15.46 -4.42 -11.55
N LYS A 52 -15.24 -3.35 -12.31
CA LYS A 52 -14.17 -3.27 -13.31
C LYS A 52 -12.93 -2.65 -12.69
N VAL A 53 -11.82 -3.39 -12.75
CA VAL A 53 -10.53 -2.95 -12.23
C VAL A 53 -9.56 -2.82 -13.39
N HIS A 54 -9.01 -1.61 -13.53
CA HIS A 54 -7.99 -1.30 -14.52
C HIS A 54 -6.61 -1.36 -13.88
N SER A 55 -5.57 -1.51 -14.69
CA SER A 55 -4.18 -1.33 -14.25
C SER A 55 -3.56 -0.13 -14.94
N GLU A 56 -2.96 0.77 -14.17
CA GLU A 56 -2.13 1.86 -14.69
C GLU A 56 -0.67 1.43 -14.59
N GLY A 57 -0.25 0.56 -15.50
CA GLY A 57 1.09 -0.04 -15.48
C GLY A 57 1.17 -1.19 -14.49
N PHE A 58 1.80 -0.96 -13.32
CA PHE A 58 2.14 -2.00 -12.35
C PHE A 58 1.18 -2.10 -11.15
N LEU A 59 0.32 -1.10 -10.96
CA LEU A 59 -0.65 -1.04 -9.88
C LEU A 59 -2.08 -1.04 -10.43
N ARG A 60 -2.96 -1.75 -9.73
CA ARG A 60 -4.39 -1.73 -10.03
C ARG A 60 -5.04 -0.48 -9.48
N VAL A 61 -6.07 -0.01 -10.18
CA VAL A 61 -6.85 1.17 -9.83
C VAL A 61 -8.27 0.73 -9.54
N PHE A 62 -8.74 1.05 -8.34
CA PHE A 62 -10.04 0.69 -7.83
C PHE A 62 -10.88 1.95 -7.60
N GLU A 63 -12.17 1.85 -7.87
CA GLU A 63 -13.16 2.81 -7.39
C GLU A 63 -13.90 2.16 -6.21
N VAL A 64 -13.80 2.79 -5.05
CA VAL A 64 -14.39 2.30 -3.80
C VAL A 64 -15.52 3.25 -3.43
N GLN A 65 -16.75 2.76 -3.49
CA GLN A 65 -17.90 3.49 -2.99
C GLN A 65 -17.99 3.34 -1.48
N THR A 66 -18.16 4.45 -0.79
CA THR A 66 -18.39 4.55 0.66
C THR A 66 -19.56 5.49 0.93
N VAL A 67 -20.02 5.58 2.18
CA VAL A 67 -21.06 6.56 2.56
C VAL A 67 -20.58 8.01 2.40
N GLN A 68 -19.27 8.24 2.30
CA GLN A 68 -18.67 9.55 2.05
C GLN A 68 -18.55 9.89 0.55
N GLY A 69 -18.86 8.93 -0.34
CA GLY A 69 -18.74 9.06 -1.78
C GLY A 69 -17.81 8.01 -2.40
N ILE A 70 -17.56 8.16 -3.69
CA ILE A 70 -16.66 7.30 -4.47
C ILE A 70 -15.24 7.82 -4.34
N GLU A 71 -14.31 6.93 -4.02
CA GLU A 71 -12.89 7.21 -3.91
C GLU A 71 -12.09 6.34 -4.85
N ARG A 72 -11.09 6.94 -5.50
CA ARG A 72 -10.09 6.23 -6.28
C ARG A 72 -8.95 5.75 -5.37
N VAL A 73 -8.68 4.44 -5.35
CA VAL A 73 -7.58 3.83 -4.60
C VAL A 73 -6.67 3.08 -5.56
N VAL A 74 -5.37 3.38 -5.51
CA VAL A 74 -4.37 2.78 -6.40
C VAL A 74 -3.49 1.83 -5.58
N GLY A 75 -3.37 0.58 -6.01
CA GLY A 75 -2.59 -0.44 -5.32
C GLY A 75 -3.44 -1.45 -4.54
N ASP A 76 -3.21 -2.75 -4.70
CA ASP A 76 -3.89 -3.80 -3.93
C ASP A 76 -3.66 -3.64 -2.42
N GLY A 77 -2.43 -3.28 -2.03
CA GLY A 77 -2.07 -3.07 -0.63
C GLY A 77 -2.81 -1.89 0.00
N LEU A 78 -2.89 -0.76 -0.71
CA LEU A 78 -3.64 0.42 -0.24
C LEU A 78 -5.14 0.19 -0.26
N LEU A 79 -5.67 -0.61 -1.20
CA LEU A 79 -7.06 -1.06 -1.17
C LEU A 79 -7.34 -1.88 0.09
N LYS A 80 -6.52 -2.89 0.39
CA LYS A 80 -6.70 -3.71 1.60
C LYS A 80 -6.69 -2.86 2.87
N LEU A 81 -5.76 -1.89 2.96
CA LEU A 81 -5.72 -0.91 4.04
C LEU A 81 -7.01 -0.08 4.11
N ARG A 82 -7.47 0.48 2.98
CA ARG A 82 -8.70 1.30 3.00
C ARG A 82 -9.93 0.49 3.38
N LEU A 83 -10.06 -0.73 2.88
CA LEU A 83 -11.19 -1.60 3.22
C LEU A 83 -11.18 -2.00 4.71
N SER A 84 -10.00 -2.18 5.33
CA SER A 84 -9.93 -2.41 6.78
C SER A 84 -10.32 -1.15 7.57
N GLU A 85 -9.90 0.03 7.12
CA GLU A 85 -10.27 1.31 7.72
C GLU A 85 -11.79 1.59 7.66
N VAL A 86 -12.42 1.34 6.52
CA VAL A 86 -13.88 1.52 6.34
C VAL A 86 -14.67 0.52 7.20
N LYS A 87 -14.22 -0.73 7.31
CA LYS A 87 -14.81 -1.72 8.22
C LYS A 87 -14.71 -1.27 9.67
N ALA A 88 -13.54 -0.78 10.08
CA ALA A 88 -13.32 -0.28 11.43
C ALA A 88 -14.20 0.93 11.74
N LEU A 89 -14.33 1.88 10.81
CA LEU A 89 -15.24 3.01 10.94
C LEU A 89 -16.69 2.56 11.14
N THR A 90 -17.15 1.63 10.29
CA THR A 90 -18.51 1.07 10.37
C THR A 90 -18.76 0.39 11.73
N ALA A 91 -17.79 -0.35 12.25
CA ALA A 91 -17.87 -0.98 13.57
C ALA A 91 -17.94 0.08 14.70
N LEU A 92 -17.12 1.12 14.63
CA LEU A 92 -17.14 2.21 15.61
C LEU A 92 -18.43 3.04 15.55
N ASP A 93 -19.03 3.20 14.37
CA ASP A 93 -20.33 3.86 14.21
C ASP A 93 -21.47 3.02 14.79
N GLY A 94 -21.40 1.70 14.64
CA GLY A 94 -22.33 0.76 15.29
C GLY A 94 -22.35 0.87 16.81
N LEU A 95 -21.28 1.34 17.47
CA LEU A 95 -21.25 1.55 18.93
C LEU A 95 -22.23 2.61 19.42
N LYS A 96 -22.62 3.57 18.57
CA LYS A 96 -23.53 4.66 18.94
C LYS A 96 -25.01 4.30 18.74
N ALA A 97 -25.30 3.14 18.18
CA ALA A 97 -26.62 2.82 17.70
C ALA A 97 -27.28 1.74 18.55
N ASP A 98 -28.53 1.97 18.97
CA ASP A 98 -29.36 1.01 19.68
C ASP A 98 -29.47 -0.33 18.91
N GLN A 99 -29.89 -1.40 19.59
CA GLN A 99 -30.05 -2.75 19.02
C GLN A 99 -30.80 -2.80 17.68
N SER A 100 -31.70 -1.85 17.42
CA SER A 100 -32.46 -1.73 16.16
C SER A 100 -31.60 -1.37 14.94
N PHE A 101 -30.47 -0.66 15.10
CA PHE A 101 -29.54 -0.36 14.00
C PHE A 101 -28.65 -1.56 13.65
N LEU A 102 -28.27 -2.38 14.64
CA LEU A 102 -27.54 -3.64 14.43
C LEU A 102 -28.39 -4.66 13.65
N GLU A 103 -29.70 -4.69 13.88
CA GLU A 103 -30.64 -5.46 13.06
C GLU A 103 -30.75 -4.89 11.63
N GLY A 104 -30.77 -3.56 11.49
CA GLY A 104 -30.75 -2.88 10.18
C GLY A 104 -29.51 -3.18 9.33
N LEU A 105 -28.32 -3.26 9.95
CA LEU A 105 -27.08 -3.59 9.25
C LEU A 105 -27.03 -5.06 8.80
N LYS A 106 -27.59 -5.99 9.60
CA LYS A 106 -27.77 -7.40 9.23
C LYS A 106 -28.72 -7.58 8.05
N GLU A 107 -29.75 -6.74 7.96
CA GLU A 107 -30.69 -6.74 6.83
C GLU A 107 -30.14 -6.03 5.59
N ALA A 108 -29.34 -4.97 5.75
CA ALA A 108 -28.68 -4.28 4.64
C ALA A 108 -27.62 -5.16 3.95
N ALA A 109 -26.88 -5.97 4.72
CA ALA A 109 -25.94 -6.96 4.17
C ALA A 109 -26.62 -8.07 3.35
N LYS A 110 -27.95 -8.23 3.45
CA LYS A 110 -28.75 -9.18 2.68
C LYS A 110 -29.33 -8.60 1.39
N ARG A 111 -29.08 -7.32 1.08
CA ARG A 111 -29.66 -6.64 -0.08
C ARG A 111 -28.58 -6.18 -1.05
N PRO A 112 -28.32 -6.94 -2.14
CA PRO A 112 -27.47 -6.46 -3.24
C PRO A 112 -28.12 -5.33 -4.06
N ALA A 113 -29.40 -5.02 -3.85
CA ALA A 113 -30.22 -4.31 -4.84
C ALA A 113 -30.29 -2.78 -4.68
N ASP A 114 -29.96 -2.21 -3.51
CA ASP A 114 -30.15 -0.77 -3.28
C ASP A 114 -28.96 0.09 -3.76
N PHE A 115 -27.83 -0.53 -4.12
CA PHE A 115 -26.62 0.17 -4.60
C PHE A 115 -26.58 0.42 -6.12
N VAL A 116 -27.57 -0.08 -6.88
CA VAL A 116 -27.56 0.00 -8.36
C VAL A 116 -28.31 1.23 -8.91
N LYS A 117 -28.98 2.03 -8.07
CA LYS A 117 -30.03 2.95 -8.55
C LYS A 117 -29.69 4.42 -8.70
N SER A 118 -28.41 4.84 -8.76
CA SER A 118 -28.10 6.27 -8.96
C SER A 118 -26.95 6.58 -9.94
N THR A 119 -26.68 5.75 -10.94
CA THR A 119 -25.64 6.06 -11.95
C THR A 119 -26.19 6.75 -13.21
N VAL A 120 -27.48 7.05 -13.30
CA VAL A 120 -28.02 7.76 -14.47
C VAL A 120 -29.07 8.76 -14.02
N GLU A 121 -28.61 9.94 -13.60
CA GLU A 121 -29.35 11.21 -13.73
C GLU A 121 -28.40 12.38 -13.33
N ASP A 122 -27.89 13.06 -14.37
CA ASP A 122 -27.23 14.38 -14.45
C ASP A 122 -25.89 14.68 -13.73
N PRO A 123 -24.76 14.82 -14.49
CA PRO A 123 -23.45 15.20 -13.94
C PRO A 123 -23.22 16.72 -13.71
N ILE A 124 -24.23 17.58 -13.70
CA ILE A 124 -24.02 19.03 -13.49
C ILE A 124 -25.07 19.58 -12.52
N GLY A 125 -24.71 19.73 -11.25
CA GLY A 125 -25.59 20.40 -10.28
C GLY A 125 -25.16 20.41 -8.82
N THR A 126 -24.28 19.51 -8.37
CA THR A 126 -23.98 19.37 -6.92
C THR A 126 -22.78 20.20 -6.48
N ALA A 127 -22.82 21.50 -6.78
CA ALA A 127 -21.95 22.49 -6.18
C ALA A 127 -22.82 23.60 -5.58
N LYS A 128 -23.51 23.30 -4.47
CA LYS A 128 -23.97 24.30 -3.49
C LYS A 128 -24.50 23.62 -2.23
N SER A 129 -23.98 24.08 -1.09
CA SER A 129 -24.55 23.94 0.26
C SER A 129 -24.14 22.73 1.10
N THR A 130 -22.85 22.66 1.46
CA THR A 130 -22.44 22.05 2.75
C THR A 130 -21.87 23.13 3.66
N VAL A 131 -22.76 23.96 4.21
CA VAL A 131 -22.46 24.78 5.39
C VAL A 131 -23.43 24.33 6.48
N THR A 132 -23.02 23.35 7.28
CA THR A 132 -23.54 23.14 8.65
C THR A 132 -22.54 22.28 9.43
N GLY A 133 -21.49 22.90 9.98
CA GLY A 133 -20.57 22.15 10.85
C GLY A 133 -19.51 22.97 11.58
N VAL A 134 -19.08 24.10 10.99
CA VAL A 134 -17.94 24.85 11.54
C VAL A 134 -18.31 25.78 12.71
N GLY A 135 -19.59 26.16 12.84
CA GLY A 135 -20.06 27.06 13.90
C GLY A 135 -19.98 26.51 15.33
N ARG A 136 -20.00 25.18 15.52
CA ARG A 136 -19.90 24.56 16.85
C ARG A 136 -18.46 24.38 17.35
N VAL A 137 -17.49 24.40 16.44
CA VAL A 137 -16.05 24.27 16.75
C VAL A 137 -15.48 25.62 17.18
N PHE A 138 -15.89 26.72 16.52
CA PHE A 138 -15.49 28.07 16.92
C PHE A 138 -16.09 28.52 18.27
N GLY A 139 -17.30 28.05 18.63
CA GLY A 139 -17.88 28.33 19.95
C GLY A 139 -17.12 27.70 21.12
N ARG A 140 -16.40 26.60 20.90
CA ARG A 140 -15.60 25.92 21.94
C ARG A 140 -14.19 26.51 22.11
N LEU A 141 -13.63 27.10 21.04
CA LEU A 141 -12.39 27.88 21.13
C LEU A 141 -12.61 29.21 21.87
N ALA A 142 -13.77 29.86 21.72
CA ALA A 142 -14.12 31.06 22.47
C ALA A 142 -14.28 30.80 23.99
N GLN A 143 -14.92 29.70 24.39
CA GLN A 143 -15.01 29.29 25.80
C GLN A 143 -13.66 28.85 26.40
N GLY A 144 -12.74 28.30 25.59
CA GLY A 144 -11.39 27.94 26.03
C GLY A 144 -10.55 29.17 26.40
N VAL A 145 -10.71 30.27 25.67
CA VAL A 145 -10.03 31.54 25.98
C VAL A 145 -10.65 32.21 27.21
N GLU A 146 -11.97 32.15 27.39
CA GLU A 146 -12.69 32.72 28.54
C GLU A 146 -12.33 32.01 29.87
N ASN A 147 -12.06 30.70 29.84
CA ASN A 147 -11.60 29.94 31.01
C ASN A 147 -10.11 30.18 31.36
N THR A 148 -9.31 30.65 30.40
CA THR A 148 -7.90 31.00 30.60
C THR A 148 -7.75 32.36 31.27
N VAL A 149 -8.73 33.26 31.09
CA VAL A 149 -8.78 34.59 31.73
C VAL A 149 -9.41 34.54 33.13
N THR A 150 -10.19 33.51 33.46
CA THR A 150 -10.91 33.38 34.75
C THR A 150 -10.25 32.45 35.78
N GLY A 151 -9.07 31.88 35.48
CA GLY A 151 -8.25 31.17 36.47
C GLY A 151 -8.83 29.84 36.98
N LYS A 152 -9.67 29.16 36.20
CA LYS A 152 -10.28 27.86 36.57
C LYS A 152 -9.82 26.67 35.69
N GLY A 153 -8.65 26.77 35.06
CA GLY A 153 -8.02 25.65 34.35
C GLY A 153 -7.11 24.83 35.28
N GLY A 154 -7.20 23.50 35.23
CA GLY A 154 -6.32 22.59 35.97
C GLY A 154 -4.83 22.80 35.64
N SER A 155 -3.94 22.16 36.43
CA SER A 155 -2.50 22.38 36.30
C SER A 155 -1.98 22.02 34.89
N PRO A 156 -0.90 22.65 34.41
CA PRO A 156 -0.27 22.28 33.13
C PRO A 156 0.08 20.79 33.03
N GLU A 157 0.36 20.13 34.16
CA GLU A 157 0.63 18.70 34.25
C GLU A 157 -0.64 17.85 34.07
N ASP A 158 -1.79 18.29 34.58
CA ASP A 158 -3.08 17.61 34.41
C ASP A 158 -3.60 17.75 32.97
N LEU A 159 -3.36 18.92 32.37
CA LEU A 159 -3.65 19.16 30.95
C LEU A 159 -2.76 18.30 30.06
N ALA A 160 -1.47 18.20 30.37
CA ALA A 160 -0.53 17.32 29.66
C ALA A 160 -0.91 15.84 29.84
N LYS A 161 -1.29 15.39 31.04
CA LYS A 161 -1.77 14.01 31.30
C LYS A 161 -3.10 13.70 30.59
N ALA A 162 -4.02 14.66 30.50
CA ALA A 162 -5.28 14.48 29.78
C ALA A 162 -5.07 14.37 28.25
N VAL A 163 -4.14 15.18 27.70
CA VAL A 163 -3.76 15.14 26.27
C VAL A 163 -2.99 13.85 25.96
N THR A 164 -1.95 13.53 26.73
CA THR A 164 -1.14 12.30 26.52
C THR A 164 -1.92 11.01 26.81
N GLY A 165 -2.84 11.02 27.78
CA GLY A 165 -3.72 9.90 28.08
C GLY A 165 -4.69 9.60 26.94
N THR A 166 -5.34 10.63 26.38
CA THR A 166 -6.25 10.47 25.23
C THR A 166 -5.52 9.95 24.00
N ASP A 167 -4.29 10.42 23.75
CA ASP A 167 -3.48 9.95 22.63
C ASP A 167 -3.07 8.48 22.78
N ARG A 168 -2.73 8.03 23.99
CA ARG A 168 -2.45 6.62 24.28
C ARG A 168 -3.70 5.76 24.09
N THR A 169 -4.85 6.15 24.64
CA THR A 169 -6.12 5.44 24.48
C THR A 169 -6.54 5.33 23.02
N ARG A 170 -6.31 6.39 22.23
CA ARG A 170 -6.51 6.36 20.77
C ARG A 170 -5.63 5.31 20.09
N ARG A 171 -4.36 5.17 20.51
CA ARG A 171 -3.44 4.15 19.98
C ARG A 171 -3.86 2.73 20.39
N GLU A 172 -4.23 2.54 21.64
CA GLU A 172 -4.75 1.25 22.16
C GLU A 172 -5.98 0.80 21.36
N LEU A 173 -6.96 1.70 21.21
CA LEU A 173 -8.18 1.45 20.44
C LEU A 173 -7.88 1.07 18.99
N ALA A 174 -7.09 1.89 18.27
CA ALA A 174 -6.79 1.67 16.86
C ALA A 174 -6.08 0.32 16.64
N VAL A 175 -5.08 0.04 17.45
CA VAL A 175 -4.32 -1.21 17.40
C VAL A 175 -5.21 -2.42 17.67
N GLU A 176 -6.12 -2.33 18.64
CA GLU A 176 -7.02 -3.43 18.99
C GLU A 176 -8.07 -3.73 17.90
N ILE A 177 -8.54 -2.71 17.18
CA ILE A 177 -9.42 -2.88 16.02
C ILE A 177 -8.66 -3.13 14.70
N GLY A 178 -7.32 -3.25 14.77
CA GLY A 178 -6.47 -3.65 13.64
C GLY A 178 -6.19 -2.55 12.61
N VAL A 179 -6.27 -1.27 13.01
CA VAL A 179 -5.96 -0.12 12.12
C VAL A 179 -4.77 0.68 12.63
N ASP A 180 -4.12 1.42 11.73
CA ASP A 180 -3.02 2.31 12.12
C ASP A 180 -3.58 3.46 12.97
N PRO A 181 -3.07 3.70 14.19
CA PRO A 181 -3.47 4.87 14.96
C PRO A 181 -3.21 6.18 14.23
N TYR A 182 -2.30 6.22 13.27
CA TYR A 182 -2.00 7.42 12.50
C TYR A 182 -2.60 7.38 11.09
N THR A 183 -3.68 6.60 10.90
CA THR A 183 -4.46 6.58 9.65
C THR A 183 -4.73 7.98 9.11
N THR A 184 -4.54 8.13 7.80
CA THR A 184 -4.85 9.36 7.06
C THR A 184 -6.29 9.39 6.56
N TYR A 185 -7.07 8.32 6.76
CA TYR A 185 -8.49 8.31 6.43
C TYR A 185 -9.26 9.14 7.46
N ALA A 186 -9.57 10.39 7.08
CA ALA A 186 -10.09 11.41 7.98
C ALA A 186 -11.36 10.99 8.77
N PRO A 187 -12.36 10.30 8.18
CA PRO A 187 -13.52 9.83 8.92
C PRO A 187 -13.17 8.88 10.07
N LEU A 188 -12.30 7.89 9.81
CA LEU A 188 -11.84 6.96 10.85
C LEU A 188 -10.98 7.67 11.90
N SER A 189 -10.07 8.55 11.48
CA SER A 189 -9.21 9.28 12.41
C SER A 189 -10.02 10.13 13.39
N ALA A 190 -11.05 10.84 12.90
CA ALA A 190 -11.96 11.61 13.73
C ALA A 190 -12.75 10.71 14.69
N LYS A 191 -13.22 9.56 14.21
CA LYS A 191 -13.98 8.60 15.01
C LYS A 191 -13.15 7.94 16.11
N LEU A 192 -11.88 7.63 15.83
CA LEU A 192 -10.92 7.13 16.82
C LEU A 192 -10.70 8.16 17.93
N THR A 193 -10.49 9.42 17.58
CA THR A 193 -10.32 10.52 18.56
C THR A 193 -11.57 10.71 19.41
N GLU A 194 -12.75 10.71 18.78
CA GLU A 194 -14.03 10.81 19.51
C GLU A 194 -14.19 9.64 20.49
N THR A 195 -14.03 8.40 20.01
CA THR A 195 -14.25 7.20 20.82
C THR A 195 -13.27 7.13 21.98
N ALA A 196 -11.99 7.43 21.73
CA ALA A 196 -10.95 7.48 22.77
C ALA A 196 -11.27 8.50 23.87
N SER A 197 -11.78 9.68 23.52
CA SER A 197 -12.15 10.71 24.50
C SER A 197 -13.33 10.30 25.40
N VAL A 198 -14.24 9.46 24.90
CA VAL A 198 -15.43 8.99 25.64
C VAL A 198 -15.08 7.81 26.55
N THR A 199 -14.18 6.93 26.13
CA THR A 199 -13.75 5.76 26.94
C THR A 199 -13.07 6.15 28.25
N THR A 200 -12.47 7.35 28.34
CA THR A 200 -11.87 7.90 29.57
C THR A 200 -12.89 8.19 30.69
N ILE A 201 -14.20 8.25 30.38
CA ILE A 201 -15.27 8.61 31.34
C ILE A 201 -16.17 7.41 31.70
N GLY A 202 -15.93 6.23 31.11
CA GLY A 202 -16.58 4.98 31.50
C GLY A 202 -17.84 4.62 30.71
N LYS A 203 -17.80 3.44 30.06
CA LYS A 203 -18.89 2.44 29.85
C LYS A 203 -18.55 1.39 28.79
N TRP A 204 -17.44 1.51 28.06
CA TRP A 204 -17.12 0.60 26.95
C TRP A 204 -15.72 0.01 27.09
N THR A 205 -15.65 -1.32 27.23
CA THR A 205 -14.39 -2.06 27.21
C THR A 205 -14.00 -2.33 25.76
N VAL A 206 -12.70 -2.32 25.46
CA VAL A 206 -12.21 -2.49 24.08
C VAL A 206 -12.60 -3.87 23.49
N THR A 207 -12.75 -4.87 24.35
CA THR A 207 -13.34 -6.19 24.02
C THR A 207 -14.76 -6.12 23.42
N ALA A 208 -15.59 -5.16 23.86
CA ALA A 208 -16.93 -4.98 23.30
C ALA A 208 -16.89 -4.40 21.88
N ILE A 209 -15.85 -3.62 21.55
CA ILE A 209 -15.65 -2.99 20.24
C ILE A 209 -15.17 -4.03 19.22
N THR A 210 -14.20 -4.87 19.60
CA THR A 210 -13.68 -5.93 18.74
C THR A 210 -14.72 -6.99 18.39
N ALA A 211 -15.67 -7.28 19.31
CA ALA A 211 -16.77 -8.20 19.08
C ALA A 211 -17.75 -7.75 17.96
N LEU A 212 -17.75 -6.46 17.60
CA LEU A 212 -18.62 -5.90 16.56
C LEU A 212 -18.02 -5.97 15.15
N ILE A 213 -16.77 -6.38 15.00
CA ILE A 213 -16.09 -6.51 13.70
C ILE A 213 -16.44 -7.87 13.09
N PRO A 214 -17.23 -7.94 12.00
CA PRO A 214 -17.56 -9.22 11.36
C PRO A 214 -16.29 -9.90 10.84
N GLY A 215 -16.03 -11.14 11.29
CA GLY A 215 -14.80 -11.89 10.96
C GLY A 215 -13.68 -11.81 12.01
N GLY A 216 -13.92 -11.15 13.15
CA GLY A 216 -12.91 -10.94 14.21
C GLY A 216 -11.91 -9.85 13.84
N ALA A 217 -11.11 -9.41 14.82
CA ALA A 217 -9.96 -8.54 14.51
C ALA A 217 -9.04 -9.31 13.56
N ILE A 218 -8.89 -8.82 12.32
CA ILE A 218 -7.80 -9.29 11.45
C ILE A 218 -6.54 -8.82 12.16
N SER A 219 -5.92 -9.70 12.94
CA SER A 219 -4.72 -9.40 13.68
C SER A 219 -3.57 -9.34 12.68
N SER A 220 -3.49 -8.24 11.93
CA SER A 220 -2.40 -7.88 11.04
C SER A 220 -1.06 -7.96 11.79
N PHE A 221 -1.07 -7.80 13.11
CA PHE A 221 0.08 -7.87 13.99
C PHE A 221 0.34 -9.29 14.56
N VAL A 222 0.58 -10.34 13.77
CA VAL A 222 0.97 -11.67 14.32
C VAL A 222 2.24 -12.19 13.67
N GLY A 223 3.30 -12.35 14.48
CA GLY A 223 4.55 -13.05 14.10
C GLY A 223 5.81 -12.54 14.81
N THR A 224 5.89 -11.24 15.10
CA THR A 224 7.00 -10.55 15.80
C THR A 224 6.46 -9.44 16.72
N ALA A 225 5.21 -9.61 17.17
CA ALA A 225 4.26 -8.51 17.16
C ALA A 225 3.85 -7.95 18.51
N GLU A 226 4.09 -8.64 19.63
CA GLU A 226 3.78 -8.06 20.94
C GLU A 226 4.67 -6.83 21.20
N SER A 227 5.96 -6.91 20.88
CA SER A 227 6.90 -5.79 21.03
C SER A 227 6.55 -4.60 20.12
N LEU A 228 6.13 -4.83 18.87
CA LEU A 228 5.77 -3.72 17.97
C LEU A 228 4.41 -3.12 18.33
N ARG A 229 3.45 -3.96 18.72
CA ARG A 229 2.13 -3.54 19.21
C ARG A 229 2.28 -2.66 20.45
N THR A 230 2.99 -3.16 21.45
CA THR A 230 3.31 -2.44 22.69
C THR A 230 4.10 -1.17 22.39
N LEU A 231 5.08 -1.23 21.48
CA LEU A 231 5.84 -0.05 21.07
C LEU A 231 4.95 1.05 20.48
N ILE A 232 4.05 0.71 19.55
CA ILE A 232 3.14 1.67 18.92
C ILE A 232 2.19 2.27 19.96
N VAL A 233 1.66 1.45 20.88
CA VAL A 233 0.78 1.92 21.95
C VAL A 233 1.51 2.84 22.92
N ASP A 234 2.68 2.43 23.39
CA ASP A 234 3.39 3.13 24.47
C ASP A 234 4.21 4.33 24.00
N SER A 235 4.51 4.44 22.69
CA SER A 235 5.35 5.53 22.15
C SER A 235 4.54 6.64 21.49
N THR A 236 4.96 7.87 21.72
CA THR A 236 4.55 9.05 20.96
C THR A 236 5.15 9.04 19.55
N PRO A 237 4.62 9.84 18.60
CA PRO A 237 5.21 9.97 17.26
C PRO A 237 6.69 10.39 17.28
N SER A 238 7.07 11.27 18.20
CA SER A 238 8.46 11.73 18.35
C SER A 238 9.37 10.61 18.85
N GLU A 239 8.92 9.81 19.83
CA GLU A 239 9.70 8.66 20.30
C GLU A 239 9.82 7.57 19.21
N LEU A 240 8.77 7.33 18.42
CA LEU A 240 8.86 6.43 17.26
C LEU A 240 9.87 6.95 16.22
N HIS A 241 9.88 8.26 15.97
CA HIS A 241 10.85 8.91 15.10
C HIS A 241 12.28 8.74 15.63
N GLU A 242 12.52 9.04 16.91
CA GLU A 242 13.81 8.90 17.57
C GLU A 242 14.32 7.46 17.58
N ARG A 243 13.42 6.47 17.68
CA ARG A 243 13.77 5.04 17.59
C ARG A 243 14.07 4.58 16.17
N ALA A 244 13.44 5.16 15.16
CA ALA A 244 13.69 4.79 13.77
C ALA A 244 15.07 5.28 13.29
N ALA A 245 15.48 6.48 13.70
CA ALA A 245 16.70 7.12 13.18
C ALA A 245 18.00 6.29 13.36
N PRO A 246 18.29 5.67 14.52
CA PRO A 246 19.47 4.81 14.70
C PRO A 246 19.50 3.62 13.74
N ALA A 247 18.36 2.97 13.48
CA ALA A 247 18.29 1.84 12.56
C ALA A 247 18.62 2.25 11.12
N LEU A 248 18.17 3.45 10.70
CA LEU A 248 18.49 4.01 9.38
C LEU A 248 19.99 4.38 9.28
N ARG A 249 20.58 4.97 10.33
CA ARG A 249 22.02 5.23 10.40
C ARG A 249 22.85 3.96 10.36
N HIS A 250 22.46 2.94 11.11
CA HIS A 250 23.12 1.63 11.11
C HIS A 250 22.92 0.86 9.79
N ALA A 251 21.97 1.27 8.96
CA ALA A 251 21.84 0.81 7.59
C ALA A 251 22.77 1.54 6.60
N GLY A 252 23.51 2.55 7.05
CA GLY A 252 24.46 3.32 6.24
C GLY A 252 23.85 4.55 5.55
N ALA A 253 22.59 4.89 5.84
CA ALA A 253 21.95 6.05 5.22
C ALA A 253 22.61 7.36 5.67
N ASN A 254 22.73 8.32 4.74
CA ASN A 254 23.18 9.66 5.07
C ASN A 254 22.07 10.48 5.77
N GLU A 255 22.43 11.54 6.48
CA GLU A 255 21.45 12.34 7.24
C GLU A 255 20.39 13.02 6.34
N GLY A 256 20.72 13.30 5.07
CA GLY A 256 19.77 13.84 4.10
C GLY A 256 18.62 12.87 3.81
N ASP A 257 18.96 11.62 3.48
CA ASP A 257 17.97 10.55 3.24
C ASP A 257 17.20 10.19 4.51
N ILE A 258 17.86 10.17 5.66
CA ILE A 258 17.20 9.92 6.96
C ILE A 258 16.16 11.02 7.24
N SER A 259 16.56 12.28 7.15
CA SER A 259 15.66 13.42 7.36
C SER A 259 14.53 13.43 6.33
N GLY A 260 14.85 13.20 5.06
CA GLY A 260 13.89 13.09 3.96
C GLY A 260 12.84 12.01 4.24
N PHE A 261 13.25 10.79 4.59
CA PHE A 261 12.32 9.71 4.92
C PHE A 261 11.49 9.99 6.17
N LEU A 262 12.13 10.42 7.26
CA LEU A 262 11.45 10.61 8.54
C LEU A 262 10.47 11.79 8.55
N SER A 263 10.66 12.77 7.66
CA SER A 263 9.74 13.90 7.44
C SER A 263 8.73 13.68 6.32
N ASN A 264 8.87 12.59 5.53
CA ASN A 264 8.02 12.34 4.37
C ASN A 264 6.56 12.07 4.80
N ARG A 265 5.65 12.99 4.47
CA ARG A 265 4.22 12.97 4.83
C ARG A 265 3.44 11.78 4.26
N ASN A 266 3.99 11.07 3.27
CA ASN A 266 3.36 9.93 2.64
C ASN A 266 3.47 8.64 3.49
N TYR A 267 4.26 8.68 4.57
CA TYR A 267 4.34 7.60 5.57
C TYR A 267 3.71 8.03 6.89
N THR A 268 3.04 7.09 7.55
CA THR A 268 2.64 7.26 8.95
C THR A 268 3.84 7.02 9.90
N PRO A 269 3.80 7.50 11.16
CA PRO A 269 4.80 7.13 12.16
C PRO A 269 4.94 5.61 12.36
N THR A 270 3.83 4.86 12.33
CA THR A 270 3.83 3.39 12.41
C THR A 270 4.62 2.78 11.25
N GLU A 271 4.41 3.27 10.04
CA GLU A 271 5.07 2.74 8.85
C GLU A 271 6.57 3.01 8.84
N ARG A 272 7.00 4.19 9.32
CA ARG A 272 8.42 4.52 9.44
C ARG A 272 9.16 3.58 10.39
N ILE A 273 8.56 3.29 11.55
CA ILE A 273 9.19 2.38 12.51
C ILE A 273 9.17 0.92 12.01
N VAL A 274 8.10 0.50 11.31
CA VAL A 274 8.05 -0.81 10.64
C VAL A 274 9.17 -0.92 9.61
N PHE A 275 9.34 0.08 8.75
CA PHE A 275 10.42 0.11 7.76
C PHE A 275 11.78 -0.02 8.43
N ALA A 276 12.05 0.80 9.45
CA ALA A 276 13.30 0.80 10.21
C ALA A 276 13.60 -0.57 10.83
N TYR A 277 12.59 -1.24 11.40
CA TYR A 277 12.77 -2.54 12.04
C TYR A 277 12.97 -3.66 11.02
N ARG A 278 12.30 -3.62 9.86
CA ARG A 278 12.57 -4.57 8.76
C ARG A 278 13.98 -4.38 8.20
N LEU A 279 14.46 -3.14 8.11
CA LEU A 279 15.83 -2.84 7.72
C LEU A 279 16.88 -3.34 8.72
N GLN A 280 16.54 -3.34 10.02
CA GLN A 280 17.37 -3.91 11.07
C GLN A 280 17.37 -5.45 11.04
N ALA A 281 16.25 -6.08 10.69
CA ALA A 281 16.16 -7.55 10.58
C ALA A 281 17.08 -8.12 9.48
N ILE A 282 17.48 -7.30 8.51
CA ILE A 282 18.47 -7.65 7.48
C ILE A 282 19.83 -6.99 7.73
N ALA A 283 20.23 -6.75 8.99
CA ALA A 283 21.44 -6.00 9.35
C ALA A 283 22.75 -6.52 8.72
N ASN A 284 22.82 -7.79 8.38
CA ASN A 284 23.97 -8.43 7.73
C ASN A 284 24.06 -8.16 6.22
N VAL A 285 23.02 -7.60 5.60
CA VAL A 285 23.00 -7.26 4.17
C VAL A 285 23.64 -5.88 3.97
N LYS A 286 24.61 -5.77 3.05
CA LYS A 286 25.27 -4.50 2.72
C LYS A 286 24.42 -3.65 1.78
N GLY A 287 24.67 -2.35 1.66
CA GLY A 287 23.97 -1.49 0.68
C GLY A 287 22.53 -1.11 1.08
N ARG A 288 22.15 -1.29 2.34
CA ARG A 288 20.79 -1.04 2.85
C ARG A 288 20.37 0.43 2.75
N GLU A 289 21.33 1.34 2.73
CA GLU A 289 21.14 2.77 2.49
C GLU A 289 20.39 3.05 1.17
N LEU A 290 20.54 2.19 0.16
CA LEU A 290 19.84 2.34 -1.11
C LEU A 290 18.32 2.18 -0.96
N LEU A 291 17.85 1.38 0.00
CA LEU A 291 16.42 1.24 0.29
C LEU A 291 15.89 2.48 1.03
N VAL A 292 16.70 3.06 1.92
CA VAL A 292 16.35 4.31 2.63
C VAL A 292 16.25 5.47 1.64
N ALA A 293 17.20 5.60 0.72
CA ALA A 293 17.19 6.64 -0.31
C ALA A 293 15.93 6.56 -1.19
N GLN A 294 15.53 5.35 -1.62
CA GLN A 294 14.29 5.15 -2.38
C GLN A 294 13.05 5.48 -1.55
N ALA A 295 13.02 5.10 -0.27
CA ALA A 295 11.92 5.42 0.63
C ALA A 295 11.79 6.93 0.87
N ALA A 296 12.92 7.63 1.02
CA ALA A 296 12.98 9.09 1.15
C ALA A 296 12.46 9.81 -0.10
N ALA A 297 12.79 9.31 -1.29
CA ALA A 297 12.41 9.89 -2.57
C ALA A 297 10.93 9.72 -2.95
N ALA A 298 10.15 8.93 -2.21
CA ALA A 298 8.74 8.66 -2.50
C ALA A 298 7.90 9.96 -2.49
N GLN A 299 7.27 10.30 -3.63
CA GLN A 299 6.55 11.56 -3.80
C GLN A 299 5.04 11.42 -3.56
N THR A 300 4.51 10.23 -3.77
CA THR A 300 3.08 9.90 -3.60
C THR A 300 2.87 8.89 -2.46
N ARG A 301 1.60 8.68 -2.08
CA ARG A 301 1.24 7.67 -1.08
C ARG A 301 1.47 6.25 -1.62
N GLU A 302 1.23 6.07 -2.90
CA GLU A 302 1.45 4.83 -3.66
C GLU A 302 2.93 4.47 -3.68
N ASP A 303 3.80 5.41 -4.03
CA ASP A 303 5.26 5.21 -4.04
C ASP A 303 5.77 4.81 -2.64
N ALA A 304 5.29 5.52 -1.61
CA ALA A 304 5.68 5.27 -0.23
C ALA A 304 5.27 3.86 0.21
N TYR A 305 4.03 3.47 -0.08
CA TYR A 305 3.52 2.16 0.29
C TYR A 305 4.21 1.03 -0.48
N ILE A 306 4.62 1.25 -1.74
CA ILE A 306 5.48 0.31 -2.48
C ILE A 306 6.81 0.10 -1.74
N GLN A 307 7.51 1.16 -1.32
CA GLN A 307 8.81 0.98 -0.66
C GLN A 307 8.67 0.26 0.69
N LEU A 308 7.58 0.54 1.42
CA LEU A 308 7.28 -0.13 2.68
C LEU A 308 6.97 -1.63 2.49
N ARG A 309 6.08 -1.98 1.56
CA ARG A 309 5.78 -3.38 1.23
C ARG A 309 7.04 -4.10 0.71
N ARG A 310 7.87 -3.39 -0.05
CA ARG A 310 9.11 -3.93 -0.60
C ARG A 310 10.11 -4.35 0.48
N ILE A 311 10.35 -3.52 1.51
CA ILE A 311 11.28 -3.93 2.58
C ILE A 311 10.73 -5.13 3.37
N VAL A 312 9.41 -5.21 3.56
CA VAL A 312 8.74 -6.35 4.20
C VAL A 312 8.93 -7.63 3.38
N LEU A 313 8.71 -7.57 2.06
CA LEU A 313 8.96 -8.71 1.17
C LEU A 313 10.44 -9.08 1.08
N THR A 314 11.33 -8.08 1.05
CA THR A 314 12.77 -8.30 0.92
C THR A 314 13.34 -9.00 2.15
N GLU A 315 12.91 -8.59 3.34
CA GLU A 315 13.25 -9.30 4.58
C GLU A 315 12.70 -10.73 4.59
N THR A 316 11.46 -10.92 4.12
CA THR A 316 10.85 -12.26 4.02
C THR A 316 11.63 -13.15 3.04
N TYR A 317 11.92 -12.65 1.84
CA TYR A 317 12.72 -13.34 0.83
C TYR A 317 14.09 -13.75 1.38
N ASN A 318 14.78 -12.84 2.08
CA ASN A 318 16.09 -13.11 2.68
C ASN A 318 16.05 -14.28 3.69
N ARG A 319 14.90 -14.46 4.35
CA ARG A 319 14.70 -15.49 5.37
C ARG A 319 14.18 -16.81 4.79
N THR A 320 13.33 -16.79 3.76
CA THR A 320 12.61 -17.97 3.28
C THR A 320 13.11 -18.52 1.96
N GLU A 321 13.60 -17.66 1.07
CA GLU A 321 13.96 -18.04 -0.30
C GLU A 321 15.48 -18.18 -0.47
N ALA A 322 16.22 -17.08 -0.25
CA ALA A 322 17.66 -17.07 -0.41
C ALA A 322 18.32 -15.92 0.35
N GLN A 323 19.45 -16.22 1.00
CA GLN A 323 20.19 -15.23 1.78
C GLN A 323 20.83 -14.15 0.89
N LEU A 324 20.54 -12.90 1.21
CA LEU A 324 21.04 -11.71 0.54
C LEU A 324 22.41 -11.31 1.11
N SER A 325 23.32 -10.89 0.23
CA SER A 325 24.64 -10.41 0.59
C SER A 325 24.73 -8.88 0.58
N GLN A 326 24.15 -8.24 -0.44
CA GLN A 326 24.20 -6.79 -0.61
C GLN A 326 23.10 -6.27 -1.54
N PHE A 327 22.78 -4.98 -1.46
CA PHE A 327 22.05 -4.28 -2.51
C PHE A 327 23.01 -3.52 -3.42
N ARG A 328 22.67 -3.42 -4.71
CA ARG A 328 23.37 -2.59 -5.69
C ARG A 328 22.37 -1.84 -6.55
N MET A 329 22.68 -0.59 -6.86
CA MET A 329 21.88 0.17 -7.82
C MET A 329 22.14 -0.33 -9.24
N VAL A 330 21.10 -0.76 -9.93
CA VAL A 330 21.15 -1.21 -11.33
C VAL A 330 19.98 -0.56 -12.07
N ALA A 331 20.28 0.22 -13.12
CA ALA A 331 19.27 0.94 -13.90
C ALA A 331 18.29 1.78 -13.04
N GLY A 332 18.78 2.38 -11.94
CA GLY A 332 17.96 3.17 -11.01
C GLY A 332 17.15 2.36 -10.00
N PHE A 333 17.32 1.03 -9.95
CA PHE A 333 16.65 0.15 -9.00
C PHE A 333 17.64 -0.54 -8.04
N PRO A 334 17.40 -0.58 -6.72
CA PRO A 334 18.22 -1.37 -5.79
C PRO A 334 17.98 -2.88 -5.96
N VAL A 335 18.86 -3.56 -6.68
CA VAL A 335 18.80 -5.02 -6.85
C VAL A 335 19.44 -5.70 -5.64
N ALA A 336 18.79 -6.73 -5.10
CA ALA A 336 19.36 -7.55 -4.05
C ALA A 336 20.27 -8.61 -4.67
N LEU A 337 21.54 -8.67 -4.29
CA LEU A 337 22.46 -9.74 -4.66
C LEU A 337 22.48 -10.78 -3.56
N ARG A 338 22.57 -12.05 -3.95
CA ARG A 338 22.52 -13.21 -3.04
C ARG A 338 23.91 -13.74 -2.74
N PHE A 339 24.06 -14.55 -1.69
CA PHE A 339 25.34 -15.20 -1.37
C PHE A 339 25.73 -16.30 -2.37
N ASP A 340 24.76 -16.91 -3.05
CA ASP A 340 24.99 -17.95 -4.06
C ASP A 340 25.44 -17.40 -5.44
N GLY A 341 25.57 -16.08 -5.56
CA GLY A 341 25.92 -15.40 -6.81
C GLY A 341 24.73 -15.11 -7.73
N GLY A 342 23.50 -15.32 -7.28
CA GLY A 342 22.28 -14.85 -7.95
C GLY A 342 21.90 -13.41 -7.57
N ALA A 343 20.81 -12.93 -8.15
CA ALA A 343 20.15 -11.67 -7.83
C ALA A 343 18.64 -11.87 -7.61
N ALA A 344 18.02 -10.94 -6.89
CA ALA A 344 16.59 -10.89 -6.67
C ALA A 344 16.05 -9.47 -6.91
N LEU A 345 15.03 -9.38 -7.76
CA LEU A 345 14.18 -8.23 -8.00
C LEU A 345 12.91 -8.44 -7.19
N VAL A 346 12.87 -7.88 -5.97
CA VAL A 346 11.73 -7.98 -5.05
C VAL A 346 10.88 -6.72 -5.18
N VAL A 347 9.66 -6.85 -5.71
CA VAL A 347 8.76 -5.72 -6.00
C VAL A 347 7.29 -6.03 -5.68
N PRO A 348 6.60 -5.26 -4.83
CA PRO A 348 5.21 -5.51 -4.44
C PRO A 348 4.23 -4.93 -5.48
N LEU A 349 4.27 -5.43 -6.71
CA LEU A 349 3.39 -4.98 -7.80
C LEU A 349 2.08 -5.77 -7.78
N ASP A 350 1.01 -5.23 -8.34
CA ASP A 350 -0.31 -5.88 -8.32
C ASP A 350 -0.54 -6.72 -9.57
N MET A 351 -0.01 -6.25 -10.71
CA MET A 351 -0.05 -6.95 -11.96
C MET A 351 1.09 -6.51 -12.89
N ILE A 352 1.67 -7.46 -13.61
CA ILE A 352 2.69 -7.20 -14.62
C ILE A 352 2.18 -7.66 -15.97
N ALA A 353 1.93 -6.69 -16.86
CA ALA A 353 1.71 -6.91 -18.28
C ALA A 353 2.89 -6.37 -19.10
N TRP A 354 3.19 -6.97 -20.25
CA TRP A 354 4.28 -6.60 -21.15
C TRP A 354 3.93 -5.38 -22.02
N THR A 355 3.65 -4.27 -21.34
CA THR A 355 3.51 -2.95 -21.97
C THR A 355 4.87 -2.43 -22.43
N GLU A 356 4.90 -1.41 -23.29
CA GLU A 356 6.15 -0.75 -23.69
C GLU A 356 6.97 -0.25 -22.48
N THR A 357 6.29 0.32 -21.47
CA THR A 357 6.93 0.76 -20.22
C THR A 357 7.55 -0.42 -19.46
N THR A 358 6.81 -1.52 -19.29
CA THR A 358 7.31 -2.73 -18.64
C THR A 358 8.52 -3.28 -19.38
N ALA A 359 8.42 -3.44 -20.71
CA ALA A 359 9.48 -3.95 -21.55
C ALA A 359 10.75 -3.10 -21.43
N LYS A 360 10.62 -1.77 -21.43
CA LYS A 360 11.73 -0.83 -21.25
C LYS A 360 12.40 -1.00 -19.89
N VAL A 361 11.62 -1.06 -18.81
CA VAL A 361 12.14 -1.23 -17.44
C VAL A 361 12.86 -2.57 -17.30
N MET A 362 12.22 -3.66 -17.70
CA MET A 362 12.78 -5.01 -17.54
C MET A 362 14.01 -5.22 -18.44
N SER A 363 14.00 -4.71 -19.67
CA SER A 363 15.17 -4.77 -20.56
C SER A 363 16.34 -3.93 -20.04
N GLY A 364 16.05 -2.76 -19.45
CA GLY A 364 17.05 -1.91 -18.80
C GLY A 364 17.69 -2.59 -17.58
N LEU A 365 16.87 -3.26 -16.75
CA LEU A 365 17.36 -4.08 -15.64
C LEU A 365 18.19 -5.26 -16.12
N HIS A 366 17.71 -5.99 -17.14
CA HIS A 366 18.46 -7.11 -17.73
C HIS A 366 19.83 -6.65 -18.22
N THR A 367 19.87 -5.61 -19.06
CA THR A 367 21.11 -5.03 -19.59
C THR A 367 22.04 -4.54 -18.48
N GLY A 368 21.48 -3.88 -17.47
CA GLY A 368 22.23 -3.39 -16.32
C GLY A 368 22.82 -4.50 -15.45
N LEU A 369 22.16 -5.65 -15.35
CA LEU A 369 22.63 -6.83 -14.62
C LEU A 369 23.71 -7.57 -15.41
N THR A 370 23.50 -7.79 -16.72
CA THR A 370 24.48 -8.47 -17.59
C THR A 370 25.73 -7.64 -17.81
N GLY A 371 25.64 -6.30 -17.73
CA GLY A 371 26.78 -5.39 -17.84
C GLY A 371 27.64 -5.24 -16.58
N GLN A 372 27.29 -5.89 -15.46
CA GLN A 372 28.10 -5.83 -14.24
C GLN A 372 29.45 -6.57 -14.43
N PRO A 373 30.53 -6.19 -13.72
CA PRO A 373 31.80 -6.92 -13.76
C PRO A 373 31.66 -8.40 -13.35
N PHE A 374 30.71 -8.68 -12.46
CA PHE A 374 30.31 -10.02 -12.04
C PHE A 374 28.79 -10.13 -12.16
N PRO A 375 28.27 -10.48 -13.36
CA PRO A 375 26.84 -10.64 -13.58
C PRO A 375 26.28 -11.76 -12.70
N PRO A 376 25.04 -11.62 -12.20
CA PRO A 376 24.41 -12.68 -11.44
C PRO A 376 24.17 -13.92 -12.32
N LYS A 377 24.37 -15.11 -11.75
CA LYS A 377 24.18 -16.39 -12.48
C LYS A 377 22.70 -16.69 -12.75
N THR A 378 21.85 -16.22 -11.86
CA THR A 378 20.40 -16.40 -11.86
C THR A 378 19.75 -15.12 -11.35
N VAL A 379 18.52 -14.85 -11.78
CA VAL A 379 17.76 -13.68 -11.32
C VAL A 379 16.36 -14.16 -10.94
N ASP A 380 15.99 -13.97 -9.68
CA ASP A 380 14.60 -14.15 -9.26
C ASP A 380 13.86 -12.83 -9.44
N PHE A 381 12.70 -12.86 -10.08
CA PHE A 381 11.73 -11.78 -10.09
C PHE A 381 10.56 -12.17 -9.19
N LEU A 382 10.47 -11.54 -8.01
CA LEU A 382 9.42 -11.81 -7.04
C LEU A 382 8.43 -10.65 -6.97
N SER A 383 7.16 -10.96 -7.18
CA SER A 383 6.06 -10.00 -7.04
C SER A 383 4.85 -10.57 -6.33
N THR A 384 4.10 -9.70 -5.65
CA THR A 384 2.82 -10.04 -5.02
C THR A 384 1.68 -10.22 -6.01
N GLY A 385 1.88 -9.71 -7.23
CA GLY A 385 0.85 -9.62 -8.25
C GLY A 385 0.92 -10.72 -9.28
N THR A 386 -0.12 -10.77 -10.12
CA THR A 386 -0.19 -11.68 -11.27
C THR A 386 0.75 -11.21 -12.38
N VAL A 387 1.29 -12.16 -13.15
CA VAL A 387 2.10 -11.90 -14.34
C VAL A 387 1.35 -12.48 -15.54
N THR A 388 1.15 -11.70 -16.60
CA THR A 388 0.54 -12.19 -17.84
C THR A 388 1.46 -13.18 -18.56
N ASP A 389 0.89 -14.02 -19.42
CA ASP A 389 1.67 -15.01 -20.17
C ASP A 389 2.80 -14.35 -21.00
N LEU A 390 2.51 -13.23 -21.68
CA LEU A 390 3.50 -12.52 -22.48
C LEU A 390 4.61 -11.92 -21.63
N ALA A 391 4.28 -11.32 -20.47
CA ALA A 391 5.29 -10.79 -19.56
C ALA A 391 6.16 -11.91 -18.97
N GLY A 392 5.54 -13.01 -18.58
CA GLY A 392 6.22 -14.19 -18.06
C GLY A 392 7.19 -14.78 -19.07
N GLN A 393 6.75 -15.00 -20.31
CA GLN A 393 7.60 -15.51 -21.39
C GLN A 393 8.80 -14.60 -21.66
N ASN A 394 8.60 -13.28 -21.72
CA ASN A 394 9.69 -12.34 -21.95
C ASN A 394 10.69 -12.29 -20.78
N MET A 395 10.23 -12.29 -19.53
CA MET A 395 11.13 -12.35 -18.37
C MET A 395 11.89 -13.67 -18.30
N VAL A 396 11.24 -14.80 -18.60
CA VAL A 396 11.90 -16.11 -18.68
C VAL A 396 12.93 -16.14 -19.82
N SER A 397 12.69 -15.44 -20.93
CA SER A 397 13.68 -15.31 -22.02
C SER A 397 14.96 -14.58 -21.60
N PHE A 398 14.91 -13.75 -20.54
CA PHE A 398 16.09 -13.15 -19.90
C PHE A 398 16.84 -14.12 -18.97
N GLY A 399 16.35 -15.34 -18.80
CA GLY A 399 16.84 -16.32 -17.83
C GLY A 399 16.37 -16.06 -16.40
N TRP A 400 15.27 -15.31 -16.22
CA TRP A 400 14.74 -15.00 -14.89
C TRP A 400 13.77 -16.06 -14.40
N THR A 401 13.80 -16.36 -13.11
CA THR A 401 12.78 -17.15 -12.41
C THR A 401 11.67 -16.21 -11.96
N VAL A 402 10.44 -16.42 -12.42
CA VAL A 402 9.29 -15.56 -12.07
C VAL A 402 8.51 -16.19 -10.92
N MET A 403 8.47 -15.49 -9.78
CA MET A 403 7.69 -15.84 -8.58
C MET A 403 6.53 -14.85 -8.44
N SER A 404 5.44 -15.10 -9.16
CA SER A 404 4.22 -14.26 -9.11
C SER A 404 3.30 -14.67 -7.96
N GLU A 405 2.37 -13.78 -7.62
CA GLU A 405 1.36 -14.01 -6.57
C GLU A 405 1.96 -14.39 -5.21
N TYR A 406 3.18 -13.93 -4.95
CA TYR A 406 3.89 -14.20 -3.70
C TYR A 406 3.14 -13.53 -2.54
N PRO A 407 2.75 -14.27 -1.49
CA PRO A 407 1.94 -13.70 -0.43
C PRO A 407 2.71 -12.64 0.35
N MET A 408 2.09 -11.48 0.57
CA MET A 408 2.57 -10.56 1.60
C MET A 408 2.53 -11.29 2.95
N PRO A 409 3.63 -11.28 3.74
CA PRO A 409 3.64 -11.90 5.05
C PRO A 409 2.60 -11.22 5.96
N PRO A 410 2.02 -11.94 6.95
CA PRO A 410 1.13 -11.34 7.91
C PRO A 410 1.88 -10.21 8.65
N GLY A 411 1.25 -9.05 8.70
CA GLY A 411 1.87 -7.84 9.21
C GLY A 411 0.89 -6.67 9.18
N PRO A 412 1.19 -5.57 9.88
CA PRO A 412 0.43 -4.32 9.75
C PRO A 412 0.47 -3.70 8.34
N ILE A 413 1.29 -4.27 7.45
CA ILE A 413 1.44 -3.87 6.05
C ILE A 413 0.85 -4.98 5.18
N HIS A 414 -0.02 -4.63 4.23
CA HIS A 414 -0.89 -5.58 3.49
C HIS A 414 -0.50 -5.82 2.02
#